data_AF-A0A7L3EC55-F1
#
_entry.id   AF-A0A7L3EC55-F1
#
_cell.length_a   1.000
_cell.length_b   1.000
_cell.length_c   1.000
_cell.angle_alpha   90.00
_cell.angle_beta   90.00
_cell.angle_gamma   90.00
#
_symmetry.space_group_name_H-M   'P 1'
#
loop_
_entity.id
_entity.type
_entity.pdbx_description
1 polymer ?
#
loop_
_entity_poly.entity_id
_entity_poly.type
_entity_poly.pdbx_seq_one_letter_code
_entity_poly.pdbx_strand_id
1 'polypeptide(L)'
;FNKQRLHSLVTERCYPDMVRGNRYRTIRWKFLESLEPPRVVHVRCDSVMNKGNLYGQVTVRMHSRQVLAIYDRFGRLMYGGEEIPKDVLEYVVFERYLVNPYGSWRMHGKIVPEWAPPKDPIVKTVMIPGPTLDPSQEQE
;
A
#
# COMPACT_ATOMS: atom_id res chain seq x y z
N PHE A 1 15.35 8.46 0.06
CA PHE A 1 13.90 8.56 0.28
C PHE A 1 13.50 10.02 0.42
N ASN A 2 12.67 10.56 -0.47
CA ASN A 2 12.25 11.97 -0.44
C ASN A 2 10.88 12.11 0.24
N LYS A 3 10.89 12.48 1.53
CA LYS A 3 9.68 12.64 2.35
C LYS A 3 8.77 13.76 1.85
N GLN A 4 9.36 14.91 1.51
CA GLN A 4 8.62 16.10 1.10
C GLN A 4 7.82 15.83 -0.17
N ARG A 5 8.44 15.19 -1.17
CA ARG A 5 7.75 14.79 -2.40
C ARG A 5 6.69 13.72 -2.15
N LEU A 6 6.89 12.83 -1.18
CA LEU A 6 5.87 11.83 -0.87
C LEU A 6 4.62 12.49 -0.28
N HIS A 7 4.78 13.44 0.65
CA HIS A 7 3.67 14.18 1.25
C HIS A 7 2.82 14.96 0.23
N SER A 8 3.37 15.38 -0.91
CA SER A 8 2.59 16.03 -1.96
C SER A 8 1.84 15.05 -2.88
N LEU A 9 2.22 13.77 -2.89
CA LEU A 9 1.66 12.74 -3.77
C LEU A 9 0.65 11.81 -3.07
N VAL A 10 0.74 11.67 -1.75
CA VAL A 10 -0.13 10.79 -0.96
C VAL A 10 -0.84 11.58 0.13
N THR A 11 -2.03 11.13 0.53
CA THR A 11 -2.77 11.75 1.63
C THR A 11 -2.13 11.43 2.98
N GLU A 12 -2.50 12.20 3.98
CA GLU A 12 -2.12 12.04 5.38
C GLU A 12 -2.59 10.69 5.94
N ARG A 13 -3.64 10.10 5.36
CA ARG A 13 -4.13 8.77 5.71
C ARG A 13 -3.26 7.65 5.16
N CYS A 14 -2.80 7.79 3.92
CA CYS A 14 -1.99 6.80 3.21
C CYS A 14 -0.52 6.81 3.65
N TYR A 15 0.00 8.00 4.00
CA TYR A 15 1.42 8.18 4.32
C TYR A 15 1.93 7.25 5.44
N PRO A 16 1.25 7.11 6.60
CA PRO A 16 1.67 6.19 7.64
C PRO A 16 1.70 4.74 7.17
N ASP A 17 0.72 4.32 6.37
CA ASP A 17 0.61 2.94 5.91
C ASP A 17 1.74 2.57 4.94
N MET A 18 2.24 3.54 4.16
CA MET A 18 3.39 3.33 3.27
C MET A 18 4.75 3.37 3.99
N VAL A 19 4.90 4.21 5.01
CA VAL A 19 6.19 4.49 5.65
C VAL A 19 6.44 3.67 6.92
N ARG A 20 5.37 3.31 7.64
CA ARG A 20 5.47 2.52 8.88
C ARG A 20 6.06 1.15 8.60
N GLY A 21 7.00 0.71 9.44
CA GLY A 21 7.72 -0.55 9.26
C GLY A 21 8.88 -0.50 8.24
N ASN A 22 8.98 0.55 7.42
CA ASN A 22 10.00 0.68 6.37
C ASN A 22 11.17 1.61 6.74
N ARG A 23 11.14 2.24 7.92
CA ARG A 23 12.16 3.24 8.35
C ARG A 23 13.60 2.72 8.33
N TYR A 24 13.81 1.43 8.60
CA TYR A 24 15.12 0.79 8.66
C TYR A 24 15.30 -0.28 7.57
N ARG A 25 14.57 -0.13 6.46
CA ARG A 25 14.60 -1.06 5.33
C ARG A 25 14.96 -0.29 4.06
N THR A 26 15.70 -0.93 3.17
CA THR A 26 15.95 -0.39 1.83
C THR A 26 14.98 -1.05 0.86
N ILE A 27 14.15 -0.24 0.20
CA ILE A 27 13.18 -0.71 -0.79
C ILE A 27 13.71 -0.36 -2.18
N ARG A 28 13.82 -1.36 -3.05
CA ARG A 28 14.07 -1.20 -4.48
C ARG A 28 12.83 -1.64 -5.23
N TRP A 29 12.16 -0.67 -5.84
CA TRP A 29 10.97 -0.89 -6.65
C TRP A 29 11.21 -0.35 -8.05
N LYS A 30 10.83 -1.13 -9.06
CA LYS A 30 10.89 -0.72 -10.47
C LYS A 30 9.54 -1.01 -11.12
N PHE A 31 9.05 -0.03 -11.86
CA PHE A 31 7.96 -0.21 -12.81
C PHE A 31 8.55 -0.73 -14.13
N LEU A 32 8.02 -1.84 -14.65
CA LEU A 32 8.47 -2.37 -15.94
C LEU A 32 7.52 -1.95 -17.06
N GLU A 33 6.28 -2.41 -17.03
CA GLU A 33 5.30 -2.14 -18.06
C GLU A 33 3.86 -2.20 -17.52
N SER A 34 2.93 -1.61 -18.27
CA SER A 34 1.49 -1.80 -18.03
C SER A 34 1.01 -2.98 -18.89
N LEU A 35 0.50 -4.03 -18.26
CA LEU A 35 -0.07 -5.18 -18.97
C LEU A 35 -1.44 -4.82 -19.56
N GLU A 36 -2.19 -4.00 -18.83
CA GLU A 36 -3.41 -3.37 -19.32
C GLU A 36 -3.40 -1.88 -19.00
N PRO A 37 -4.02 -1.03 -19.84
CA PRO A 37 -4.16 0.38 -19.52
C PRO A 37 -5.00 0.57 -18.24
N PRO A 38 -4.62 1.49 -17.33
CA PRO A 38 -5.39 1.80 -16.14
C PRO A 38 -6.82 2.20 -16.47
N ARG A 39 -7.81 1.64 -15.76
CA ARG A 39 -9.23 1.94 -15.97
C ARG A 39 -9.87 2.51 -14.71
N VAL A 40 -10.63 3.59 -14.86
CA VAL A 40 -11.48 4.10 -13.79
C VAL A 40 -12.61 3.10 -13.55
N VAL A 41 -12.71 2.61 -12.33
CA VAL A 41 -13.75 1.64 -11.92
C VAL A 41 -14.93 2.36 -11.29
N HIS A 42 -14.63 3.37 -10.47
CA HIS A 42 -15.63 4.03 -9.65
C HIS A 42 -15.19 5.44 -9.31
N VAL A 43 -16.13 6.37 -9.38
CA VAL A 43 -15.97 7.74 -8.90
C VAL A 43 -17.04 8.00 -7.84
N ARG A 44 -16.61 8.52 -6.69
CA ARG A 44 -17.50 8.97 -5.62
C ARG A 44 -17.18 10.40 -5.24
N CYS A 45 -18.17 11.12 -4.75
CA CYS A 45 -18.02 12.43 -4.17
C CYS A 45 -18.78 12.42 -2.84
N ASP A 46 -18.07 12.63 -1.74
CA ASP A 46 -18.64 12.64 -0.41
C ASP A 46 -18.44 14.01 0.24
N SER A 47 -19.45 14.46 0.98
CA SER A 47 -19.36 15.59 1.90
C SER A 47 -19.06 15.08 3.30
N VAL A 48 -17.90 15.40 3.86
CA VAL A 48 -17.54 14.96 5.22
C VAL A 48 -18.04 15.99 6.22
N MET A 49 -19.06 15.63 7.00
CA MET A 49 -19.64 16.33 8.17
C MET A 49 -20.24 17.74 7.93
N ASN A 50 -19.59 18.62 7.17
CA ASN A 50 -20.08 19.93 6.78
C ASN A 50 -20.39 19.96 5.28
N LYS A 51 -21.58 20.47 4.90
CA LYS A 51 -22.01 20.61 3.50
C LYS A 51 -21.05 21.40 2.60
N GLY A 52 -20.10 22.13 3.19
CA GLY A 52 -19.08 22.89 2.48
C GLY A 52 -17.80 22.12 2.13
N ASN A 53 -17.55 20.93 2.71
CA ASN A 53 -16.30 20.18 2.52
C ASN A 53 -16.51 18.97 1.61
N LEU A 54 -16.25 19.13 0.31
CA LEU A 54 -16.42 18.08 -0.71
C LEU A 54 -15.09 17.40 -1.05
N TYR A 55 -15.09 16.07 -1.00
CA TYR A 55 -13.97 15.23 -1.41
C TYR A 55 -14.39 14.33 -2.56
N GLY A 56 -13.62 14.38 -3.65
CA GLY A 56 -13.77 13.47 -4.78
C GLY A 56 -12.82 12.28 -4.61
N GLN A 57 -13.34 11.07 -4.73
CA GLN A 57 -12.56 9.84 -4.70
C GLN A 57 -12.71 9.10 -6.04
N VAL A 58 -11.60 8.64 -6.58
CA VAL A 58 -11.53 7.91 -7.85
C VAL A 58 -10.77 6.62 -7.62
N THR A 59 -11.44 5.50 -7.86
CA THR A 59 -10.82 4.18 -7.82
C THR A 59 -10.39 3.76 -9.21
N VAL A 60 -9.11 3.46 -9.37
CA VAL A 60 -8.49 3.07 -10.64
C VAL A 60 -7.95 1.65 -10.53
N ARG A 61 -8.38 0.77 -11.43
CA ARG A 61 -7.80 -0.56 -11.62
C ARG A 61 -6.51 -0.41 -12.43
N MET A 62 -5.40 -0.89 -11.88
CA MET A 62 -4.09 -0.94 -12.51
C MET A 62 -3.64 -2.39 -12.61
N HIS A 63 -3.22 -2.81 -13.80
CA HIS A 63 -2.63 -4.11 -14.04
C HIS A 63 -1.26 -3.91 -14.67
N SER A 64 -0.21 -4.11 -13.88
CA SER A 64 1.16 -3.75 -14.26
C SER A 64 2.15 -4.81 -13.84
N ARG A 65 3.26 -4.87 -14.56
CA ARG A 65 4.40 -5.71 -14.23
C ARG A 65 5.43 -4.87 -13.49
N GLN A 66 5.82 -5.32 -12.30
CA GLN A 66 6.67 -4.59 -11.37
C GLN A 66 7.74 -5.51 -10.79
N VAL A 67 8.82 -4.92 -10.27
CA VAL A 67 9.85 -5.62 -9.51
C VAL A 67 9.94 -4.98 -8.13
N LEU A 68 10.02 -5.81 -7.10
CA LEU A 68 10.17 -5.37 -5.72
C LEU A 68 11.20 -6.22 -5.00
N ALA A 69 12.20 -5.56 -4.39
CA ALA A 69 13.14 -6.15 -3.47
C ALA A 69 13.23 -5.30 -2.19
N ILE A 70 13.10 -5.96 -1.03
CA ILE A 70 13.20 -5.30 0.27
C ILE A 70 14.39 -5.88 1.02
N TYR A 71 15.28 -5.00 1.46
CA TYR A 71 16.49 -5.33 2.21
C TYR A 71 16.36 -4.89 3.66
N ASP A 72 16.94 -5.68 4.57
CA ASP A 72 17.04 -5.30 5.98
C ASP A 72 18.09 -4.21 6.22
N ARG A 73 18.23 -3.78 7.48
CA ARG A 73 19.22 -2.77 7.90
C ARG A 73 20.69 -3.18 7.67
N PHE A 74 20.94 -4.46 7.39
CA PHE A 74 22.26 -5.03 7.13
C PHE A 74 22.46 -5.35 5.64
N GLY A 75 21.51 -5.01 4.77
CA GLY A 75 21.59 -5.28 3.34
C GLY A 75 21.25 -6.71 2.91
N ARG A 76 20.66 -7.53 3.79
CA ARG A 76 20.21 -8.88 3.44
C ARG A 76 18.81 -8.83 2.83
N LEU A 77 18.57 -9.61 1.78
CA LEU A 77 17.26 -9.71 1.13
C LEU A 77 16.23 -10.31 2.11
N MET A 78 15.10 -9.62 2.28
CA MET A 78 13.99 -10.08 3.12
C MET A 78 12.76 -10.53 2.34
N TYR A 79 12.50 -9.89 1.19
CA TYR A 79 11.30 -10.10 0.40
C TYR A 79 11.55 -9.78 -1.07
N GLY A 80 10.97 -10.59 -1.96
CA GLY A 80 11.01 -10.41 -3.41
C GLY A 80 12.40 -10.65 -4.00
N GLY A 81 12.71 -9.97 -5.10
CA GLY A 81 13.99 -10.09 -5.81
C GLY A 81 14.13 -8.97 -6.86
N GLU A 82 15.37 -8.57 -7.16
CA GLU A 82 15.64 -7.45 -8.09
C GLU A 82 15.44 -7.78 -9.57
N GLU A 83 15.41 -9.07 -9.91
CA GLU A 83 15.31 -9.55 -11.30
C GLU A 83 14.04 -10.40 -11.51
N ILE A 84 13.16 -10.48 -10.51
CA ILE A 84 11.95 -11.30 -10.56
C ILE A 84 10.76 -10.37 -10.82
N PRO A 85 10.33 -10.20 -12.09
CA PRO A 85 9.13 -9.46 -12.40
C PRO A 85 7.89 -10.18 -11.86
N LYS A 86 6.92 -9.40 -11.39
CA LYS A 86 5.62 -9.89 -10.94
C LYS A 86 4.50 -9.06 -11.52
N ASP A 87 3.45 -9.78 -11.90
CA ASP A 87 2.23 -9.20 -12.42
C ASP A 87 1.35 -8.83 -11.23
N VAL A 88 1.03 -7.55 -11.10
CA VAL A 88 0.30 -6.99 -9.96
C VAL A 88 -0.98 -6.35 -10.46
N LEU A 89 -2.10 -6.88 -9.97
CA LEU A 89 -3.42 -6.30 -10.14
C LEU A 89 -3.83 -5.55 -8.86
N GLU A 90 -4.08 -4.26 -8.97
CA GLU A 90 -4.41 -3.42 -7.83
C GLU A 90 -5.47 -2.36 -8.14
N TYR A 91 -6.24 -2.00 -7.11
CA TYR A 91 -7.25 -0.97 -7.16
C TYR A 91 -6.78 0.19 -6.29
N VAL A 92 -6.23 1.22 -6.93
CA VAL A 92 -5.67 2.40 -6.26
C VAL A 92 -6.76 3.45 -6.14
N VAL A 93 -6.95 3.97 -4.93
CA VAL A 93 -7.91 5.04 -4.65
C VAL A 93 -7.14 6.36 -4.58
N PHE A 94 -7.54 7.31 -5.41
CA PHE A 94 -7.09 8.69 -5.36
C PHE A 94 -8.17 9.56 -4.73
N GLU A 95 -7.75 10.57 -3.99
CA GLU A 95 -8.64 11.55 -3.38
C GLU A 95 -8.16 12.95 -3.70
N ARG A 96 -9.13 13.85 -3.89
CA ARG A 96 -8.90 15.29 -4.02
C ARG A 96 -9.94 16.05 -3.20
N TYR A 97 -9.47 17.04 -2.44
CA TYR A 97 -10.35 18.02 -1.83
C TYR A 97 -10.82 19.02 -2.91
N LEU A 98 -12.10 18.98 -3.25
CA LEU A 98 -12.65 19.68 -4.42
C LEU A 98 -12.84 21.18 -4.19
N VAL A 99 -13.02 21.58 -2.94
CA VAL A 99 -13.28 22.97 -2.54
C VAL A 99 -12.02 23.82 -2.61
N ASN A 100 -10.85 23.19 -2.40
CA ASN A 100 -9.57 23.88 -2.51
C ASN A 100 -9.15 23.96 -4.00
N PRO A 101 -9.03 25.17 -4.58
CA PRO A 101 -8.61 25.32 -5.97
C PRO A 101 -7.19 24.78 -6.22
N TYR A 102 -6.33 24.80 -5.19
CA TYR A 102 -4.97 24.26 -5.24
C TYR A 102 -4.88 22.78 -4.87
N GLY A 103 -6.02 22.11 -4.66
CA GLY A 103 -6.05 20.67 -4.36
C GLY A 103 -5.51 19.85 -5.52
N SER A 104 -4.56 18.96 -5.24
CA SER A 104 -4.08 17.95 -6.18
C SER A 104 -4.73 16.59 -5.91
N TRP A 105 -4.75 15.72 -6.92
CA TRP A 105 -5.07 14.32 -6.73
C TRP A 105 -3.92 13.63 -6.00
N ARG A 106 -4.23 12.99 -4.87
CA ARG A 106 -3.25 12.28 -4.04
C ARG A 106 -3.72 10.86 -3.80
N MET A 107 -2.78 9.91 -3.70
CA MET A 107 -3.11 8.53 -3.38
C MET A 107 -3.65 8.45 -1.94
N HIS A 108 -4.86 7.92 -1.79
CA HIS A 108 -5.56 7.81 -0.51
C HIS A 108 -5.49 6.39 0.06
N GLY A 109 -5.55 5.37 -0.79
CA GLY A 109 -5.50 3.98 -0.34
C GLY A 109 -5.45 2.97 -1.46
N LYS A 110 -5.47 1.70 -1.07
CA LYS A 110 -5.49 0.54 -1.97
C LYS A 110 -6.56 -0.42 -1.49
N ILE A 111 -7.41 -0.87 -2.41
CA ILE A 111 -8.39 -1.92 -2.17
C ILE A 111 -7.73 -3.26 -2.54
N VAL A 112 -7.73 -4.19 -1.59
CA VAL A 112 -7.30 -5.57 -1.79
C VAL A 112 -8.56 -6.43 -1.78
N PRO A 113 -9.00 -6.98 -2.92
CA PRO A 113 -10.17 -7.83 -2.93
C PRO A 113 -9.90 -9.14 -2.18
N GLU A 114 -10.93 -9.71 -1.57
CA GLU A 114 -10.81 -10.95 -0.78
C GLU A 114 -10.37 -12.15 -1.62
N TRP A 115 -10.72 -12.15 -2.91
CA TRP A 115 -10.31 -13.18 -3.87
C TRP A 115 -8.89 -12.99 -4.41
N ALA A 116 -8.18 -11.90 -4.06
CA ALA A 116 -6.82 -11.69 -4.51
C ALA A 116 -5.92 -12.84 -4.02
N PRO A 117 -4.98 -13.32 -4.85
CA PRO A 117 -4.02 -14.31 -4.39
C PRO A 117 -3.21 -13.76 -3.21
N PRO A 118 -2.81 -14.63 -2.25
CA PRO A 118 -1.97 -14.20 -1.16
C PRO A 118 -0.64 -13.68 -1.69
N LYS A 119 -0.03 -12.76 -0.93
CA LYS A 119 1.32 -12.28 -1.22
C LYS A 119 2.31 -13.43 -1.06
N ASP A 120 3.45 -13.28 -1.71
CA ASP A 120 4.53 -14.26 -1.55
C ASP A 120 4.95 -14.38 -0.08
N PRO A 121 5.42 -15.56 0.32
CA PRO A 121 5.99 -15.71 1.65
C PRO A 121 7.27 -14.88 1.78
N ILE A 122 7.55 -14.48 3.02
CA ILE A 122 8.85 -13.92 3.38
C ILE A 122 9.91 -15.03 3.37
N VAL A 123 11.18 -14.65 3.17
CA VAL A 123 12.29 -15.62 3.12
C VAL A 123 12.54 -16.30 4.48
N LYS A 124 12.14 -15.66 5.59
CA LYS A 124 12.39 -16.14 6.95
C LYS A 124 11.22 -16.96 7.48
N THR A 125 11.51 -17.96 8.30
CA THR A 125 10.52 -18.66 9.10
C THR A 125 10.10 -17.80 10.30
N VAL A 126 8.83 -17.90 10.69
CA VAL A 126 8.25 -17.19 11.84
C VAL A 126 7.64 -18.23 12.77
N MET A 127 7.98 -18.15 14.06
CA MET A 127 7.33 -18.91 15.11
C MET A 127 6.27 -18.02 15.76
N ILE A 128 5.06 -18.54 15.87
CA ILE A 128 3.96 -17.90 16.60
C ILE A 128 3.93 -18.54 17.98
N PRO A 129 4.21 -17.80 19.06
CA PRO A 129 4.17 -18.37 20.40
C PRO A 129 2.75 -18.82 20.74
N GLY A 130 2.64 -19.97 21.39
CA GLY A 130 1.38 -20.45 21.94
C GLY A 130 0.84 -19.53 23.04
N PRO A 131 -0.39 -19.74 23.50
CA PRO A 131 -0.95 -18.97 24.60
C PRO A 131 -0.07 -19.11 25.84
N THR A 132 0.25 -17.99 26.48
CA THR A 132 0.82 -18.00 27.82
C THR A 132 -0.28 -18.41 28.78
N LEU A 133 -0.18 -19.63 29.31
CA LEU A 133 -1.08 -20.10 30.35
C LEU A 133 -0.75 -19.40 31.67
N ASP A 134 -1.80 -18.99 32.39
CA ASP A 134 -1.66 -18.67 33.80
C ASP A 134 -1.30 -19.96 34.56
N PRO A 135 -0.50 -19.91 35.64
CA PRO A 135 -0.09 -21.11 36.40
C PRO A 135 -1.26 -21.93 36.94
N SER A 136 -2.47 -21.35 37.01
CA SER A 136 -3.71 -21.97 37.47
C SER A 136 -4.58 -22.56 36.36
N GLN A 137 -4.16 -22.46 35.10
CA GLN A 137 -4.91 -22.99 33.95
C GLN A 137 -4.17 -24.21 33.38
N GLU A 138 -4.87 -25.34 33.29
CA GLU A 138 -4.33 -26.51 32.57
C GLU A 138 -4.41 -26.28 31.06
N GLN A 139 -3.45 -26.86 30.35
CA GLN A 139 -3.33 -26.79 28.90
C GLN A 139 -4.33 -27.77 28.29
N GLU A 140 -5.43 -27.28 27.71
CA GLU A 140 -6.36 -28.09 26.91
C GLU A 140 -5.72 -28.55 25.59
#